data_AF-L7RMK1-F1
#
_entry.id   AF-L7RMK1-F1
#
_cell.length_a   1.000
_cell.length_b   1.000
_cell.length_c   1.000
_cell.angle_alpha   90.00
_cell.angle_beta   90.00
_cell.angle_gamma   90.00
#
_symmetry.space_group_name_H-M   'P 1'
#
loop_
_entity.id
_entity.type
_entity.pdbx_description
1 polymer ?
#
loop_
_entity_poly.entity_id
_entity_poly.type
_entity_poly.pdbx_seq_one_letter_code
_entity_poly.pdbx_strand_id
1 'polypeptide(L)' 'LPNMEGVSQINLCLHERDFEVGYGILENIISCMDRSRCLMLIVSESFLLSHWCQFE' A
#
# COMPACT_ATOMS: atom_id res chain seq x y z
N LEU A 1 5.93 -7.72 -2.06
CA LEU A 1 7.19 -7.94 -1.31
C LEU A 1 7.29 -9.40 -0.92
N PRO A 2 7.85 -10.27 -1.79
CA PRO A 2 7.74 -11.73 -1.62
C PRO A 2 8.38 -12.24 -0.33
N ASN A 3 9.46 -11.59 0.12
CA ASN A 3 10.15 -11.96 1.37
C ASN A 3 9.30 -11.70 2.63
N MET A 4 8.28 -10.82 2.54
CA MET A 4 7.43 -10.45 3.68
C MET A 4 6.17 -11.32 3.80
N GLU A 5 5.57 -11.75 2.69
CA GLU A 5 4.38 -12.63 2.73
C GLU A 5 4.76 -14.11 2.83
N GLY A 6 5.96 -14.50 2.37
CA GLY A 6 6.40 -15.89 2.38
C GLY A 6 7.11 -16.36 3.65
N VAL A 7 8.00 -15.53 4.22
CA VAL A 7 8.87 -15.92 5.36
C VAL A 7 8.22 -15.55 6.70
N SER A 8 7.60 -14.38 6.75
CA SER A 8 6.74 -13.96 7.86
C SER A 8 5.29 -14.22 7.48
N GLN A 9 4.48 -14.79 8.37
CA GLN A 9 3.04 -14.99 8.15
C GLN A 9 2.27 -13.66 8.22
N ILE A 10 2.71 -12.66 7.45
CA ILE A 10 2.15 -11.32 7.37
C ILE A 10 1.48 -11.21 6.00
N ASN A 11 0.19 -10.87 5.99
CA ASN A 11 -0.52 -10.54 4.77
C ASN A 11 -0.33 -9.04 4.48
N LEU A 12 0.04 -8.69 3.25
CA LEU A 12 0.14 -7.29 2.84
C LEU A 12 -1.13 -6.85 2.13
N CYS A 13 -1.42 -5.56 2.22
CA CYS A 13 -2.40 -4.90 1.38
C CYS A 13 -1.65 -4.00 0.39
N LEU A 14 -1.84 -4.20 -0.91
CA LEU A 14 -1.19 -3.47 -1.99
C LEU A 14 -2.25 -2.83 -2.90
N HIS A 15 -2.07 -1.56 -3.24
CA HIS A 15 -2.97 -0.81 -4.12
C HIS A 15 -3.29 -1.58 -5.42
N GLU A 16 -2.28 -2.04 -6.15
CA GLU A 16 -2.47 -2.69 -7.47
C GLU A 16 -3.17 -4.06 -7.42
N ARG A 17 -3.30 -4.66 -6.23
CA ARG A 17 -3.84 -6.03 -6.06
C ARG A 17 -5.15 -6.06 -5.29
N ASP A 18 -5.24 -5.27 -4.23
CA ASP A 18 -6.23 -5.44 -3.18
C ASP A 18 -7.28 -4.31 -3.17
N PHE A 19 -7.11 -3.27 -4.01
CA PHE A 19 -8.13 -2.22 -4.13
C PHE A 19 -9.32 -2.73 -4.94
N GLU A 20 -10.51 -2.49 -4.42
CA GLU A 20 -11.74 -2.91 -5.06
C GLU A 20 -12.09 -1.98 -6.22
N VAL A 21 -12.28 -2.57 -7.39
CA VAL A 21 -12.71 -1.85 -8.60
C VAL A 21 -14.13 -1.34 -8.41
N GLY A 22 -14.37 -0.08 -8.76
CA GLY A 22 -15.67 0.57 -8.63
C GLY A 22 -15.81 1.47 -7.40
N TYR A 23 -14.85 1.42 -6.47
CA TYR A 23 -14.73 2.37 -5.36
C TYR A 23 -13.69 3.45 -5.65
N GLY A 24 -13.84 4.61 -5.00
CA GLY A 24 -12.87 5.69 -5.08
C GLY A 24 -11.52 5.28 -4.49
N ILE A 25 -10.43 5.87 -4.99
CA ILE A 25 -9.07 5.60 -4.50
C ILE A 25 -8.96 5.87 -2.99
N LEU A 26 -9.55 6.97 -2.52
CA LEU A 26 -9.52 7.36 -1.11
C LEU A 26 -10.32 6.39 -0.22
N GLU A 27 -11.48 5.93 -0.71
CA GLU A 27 -12.32 4.96 -0.01
C GLU A 27 -11.60 3.64 0.15
N ASN A 28 -10.94 3.18 -0.91
CA ASN A 28 -10.08 1.99 -0.88
C ASN A 28 -8.93 2.15 0.12
N ILE A 29 -8.22 3.29 0.12
CA ILE A 29 -7.13 3.55 1.09
C ILE A 29 -7.64 3.47 2.52
N ILE A 30 -8.72 4.20 2.86
CA ILE A 30 -9.27 4.24 4.22
C ILE A 30 -9.72 2.84 4.65
N SER A 31 -10.47 2.15 3.79
CA SER A 31 -11.00 0.81 4.02
C SER A 31 -9.88 -0.22 4.26
N CYS A 32 -8.78 -0.13 3.49
CA CYS A 32 -7.61 -0.97 3.66
C CYS A 32 -6.80 -0.64 4.92
N MET A 33 -6.69 0.66 5.27
CA MET A 33 -6.06 1.10 6.51
C MET A 33 -6.79 0.59 7.74
N ASP A 34 -8.13 0.67 7.76
CA ASP A 34 -8.96 0.20 8.88
C ASP A 34 -8.83 -1.31 9.12
N ARG A 35 -8.54 -2.09 8.07
CA ARG A 35 -8.28 -3.54 8.15
C ARG A 35 -6.83 -3.90 8.45
N SER A 36 -5.92 -2.93 8.43
CA SER A 36 -4.48 -3.17 8.57
C SER A 36 -4.01 -2.96 10.00
N ARG A 37 -3.13 -3.84 10.49
CA ARG A 37 -2.54 -3.72 11.85
C ARG A 37 -1.51 -2.60 11.94
N CYS A 38 -0.84 -2.31 10.83
CA CYS A 38 0.12 -1.22 10.71
C CYS A 38 0.17 -0.73 9.26
N LEU A 39 0.65 0.49 9.09
CA LEU A 39 0.98 1.06 7.79
C LEU A 39 2.50 1.04 7.60
N MET A 40 2.97 0.62 6.43
CA MET A 40 4.39 0.65 6.06
C MET A 40 4.59 1.71 4.98
N LEU A 41 5.36 2.74 5.28
CA LEU A 41 5.79 3.74 4.31
C LEU A 41 7.20 3.41 3.82
N ILE A 42 7.37 3.22 2.50
CA ILE A 42 8.67 2.92 1.89
C ILE A 42 9.22 4.22 1.28
N VAL A 43 10.12 4.88 2.00
CA VAL A 43 10.79 6.08 1.51
C VAL A 43 12.13 5.67 0.90
N SER A 44 12.31 5.97 -0.38
CA SER A 44 13.56 5.75 -1.12
C SER A 44 13.90 7.01 -1.92
N GLU A 45 15.16 7.18 -2.33
CA GLU A 45 15.57 8.30 -3.19
C GLU A 45 14.75 8.33 -4.49
N SER A 46 14.51 7.17 -5.09
CA SER A 46 13.67 7.04 -6.29
C SER A 46 12.22 7.46 -6.02
N PHE A 47 11.66 7.13 -4.86
CA PHE A 47 10.33 7.59 -4.46
C PHE A 47 10.31 9.13 -4.34
N LEU A 48 11.26 9.72 -3.61
CA LEU A 48 11.34 11.17 -3.39
C LEU A 48 11.49 11.98 -4.67
N LEU A 49 12.16 11.44 -5.69
CA LEU A 49 12.35 12.08 -6.99
C LEU A 49 11.21 11.79 -7.99
N SER A 50 10.29 10.89 -7.66
CA SER A 50 9.18 10.53 -8.54
C SER A 50 8.00 11.48 -8.43
N HIS A 51 7.18 11.54 -9.48
CA HIS A 51 5.90 12.26 -9.44
C HIS A 51 4.92 11.70 -8.41
N TRP A 52 5.10 10.44 -7.97
CA TRP A 52 4.25 9.83 -6.95
C TRP A 52 4.41 10.50 -5.59
N CYS A 53 5.62 10.92 -5.19
CA CYS A 53 5.84 11.65 -3.95
C CYS A 53 5.14 13.02 -3.91
N GLN A 54 4.72 13.55 -5.06
CA GLN A 54 3.98 14.82 -5.14
C GLN A 54 2.46 14.63 -5.16
N PHE A 55 1.99 13.40 -5.40
CA PHE A 55 0.60 13.10 -5.71
C PHE A 55 -0.08 12.19 -4.67
N GLU A 56 0.67 11.28 -4.04
CA GLU A 56 0.26 10.54 -2.83
C GLU A 56 0.51 11.36 -1.55
#